data_AF-A0A7S3J4M0-F1
#
_entry.id   AF-A0A7S3J4M0-F1
#
_cell.length_a   1.000
_cell.length_b   1.000
_cell.length_c   1.000
_cell.angle_alpha   90.00
_cell.angle_beta   90.00
_cell.angle_gamma   90.00
#
_symmetry.space_group_name_H-M   'P 1'
#
loop_
_entity.id
_entity.type
_entity.pdbx_description
1 polymer ?
#
loop_
_entity_poly.entity_id
_entity_poly.type
_entity_poly.pdbx_seq_one_letter_code
_entity_poly.pdbx_strand_id
1 'polypeptide(L)'
;KGRKFDLRVYMLICCTKPYLVLFNQGYCRISLQDYNLEDFNTKEGKITHMTNNSVQKKHPEYKDRKEETIIDLETLREYLLAENVIATPEEFSKAINKIKEVMRVIFLQTKDKLDRTYGC
;
A
#
# COMPACT_ATOMS: atom_id res chain seq x y z
N LYS A 1 12.53 -11.21 -0.58
CA LYS A 1 13.02 -10.87 -1.94
C LYS A 1 13.78 -9.53 -2.01
N GLY A 2 14.20 -8.86 -0.92
CA GLY A 2 15.07 -7.67 -1.02
C GLY A 2 14.51 -6.45 -1.80
N ARG A 3 13.27 -6.49 -2.30
CA ARG A 3 12.64 -5.43 -3.09
C ARG A 3 11.81 -4.50 -2.22
N LYS A 4 11.81 -3.21 -2.53
CA LYS A 4 10.98 -2.22 -1.84
C LYS A 4 9.51 -2.43 -2.17
N PHE A 5 8.64 -2.21 -1.19
CA PHE A 5 7.20 -2.30 -1.37
C PHE A 5 6.45 -1.22 -0.57
N ASP A 6 5.18 -1.01 -0.91
CA ASP A 6 4.23 -0.25 -0.10
C ASP A 6 2.86 -0.94 -0.06
N LEU A 7 2.05 -0.60 0.94
CA LEU A 7 0.68 -1.07 1.02
C LEU A 7 -0.29 0.00 0.53
N ARG A 8 -1.08 -0.33 -0.47
CA ARG A 8 -2.21 0.47 -0.91
C ARG A 8 -3.47 -0.03 -0.21
N VAL A 9 -3.88 0.68 0.83
CA VAL A 9 -5.14 0.47 1.55
C VAL A 9 -6.18 1.50 1.12
N TYR A 10 -7.47 1.17 1.26
CA TYR A 10 -8.58 2.02 0.84
C TYR A 10 -9.55 2.28 1.99
N MET A 11 -10.11 3.49 2.02
CA MET A 11 -11.23 3.87 2.87
C MET A 11 -12.32 4.48 2.00
N LEU A 12 -13.53 3.95 2.12
CA LEU A 12 -14.70 4.43 1.40
C LEU A 12 -15.65 5.12 2.37
N ILE A 13 -15.98 6.38 2.09
CA ILE A 13 -16.96 7.15 2.84
C ILE A 13 -18.27 7.09 2.06
N CYS A 14 -19.13 6.14 2.43
CA CYS A 14 -20.36 5.83 1.72
C CYS A 14 -21.47 6.88 1.99
N CYS A 15 -21.47 7.45 3.18
CA CYS A 15 -22.41 8.48 3.60
C CYS A 15 -21.72 9.41 4.60
N THR A 16 -22.11 10.69 4.64
CA THR A 16 -21.62 11.67 5.64
C THR A 16 -22.66 12.01 6.71
N LYS A 17 -23.95 11.69 6.47
CA LYS A 17 -25.07 11.97 7.38
C LYS A 17 -26.09 10.82 7.39
N PRO A 18 -25.95 9.81 8.28
CA PRO A 18 -24.83 9.60 9.22
C PRO A 18 -23.56 9.13 8.50
N TYR A 19 -22.39 9.29 9.15
CA TYR A 19 -21.14 8.78 8.59
C TYR A 19 -21.15 7.25 8.49
N LEU A 20 -21.01 6.72 7.28
CA LEU A 20 -20.75 5.31 7.01
C LEU A 20 -19.39 5.19 6.32
N VAL A 21 -18.40 4.67 7.04
CA VAL A 21 -17.01 4.55 6.57
C VAL A 21 -16.58 3.10 6.57
N LEU A 22 -16.14 2.62 5.42
CA LEU A 22 -15.72 1.23 5.20
C LEU A 22 -14.22 1.19 4.95
N PHE A 23 -13.54 0.20 5.53
CA PHE A 23 -12.13 -0.06 5.29
C PHE A 23 -11.99 -1.26 4.34
N ASN A 24 -11.10 -1.12 3.35
CA ASN A 24 -10.66 -2.21 2.50
C ASN A 24 -9.14 -2.32 2.58
N GLN A 25 -8.67 -3.53 2.88
CA GLN A 25 -7.27 -3.83 3.09
C GLN A 25 -6.41 -3.65 1.83
N GLY A 26 -7.00 -3.70 0.63
CA GLY A 26 -6.33 -3.41 -0.62
C GLY A 26 -5.23 -4.41 -0.96
N TYR A 27 -4.08 -3.91 -1.43
CA TYR A 27 -3.02 -4.74 -2.01
C TYR A 27 -1.62 -4.15 -1.76
N CYS A 28 -0.60 -4.98 -1.92
CA CYS A 28 0.81 -4.62 -1.86
C CYS A 28 1.34 -4.26 -3.25
N ARG A 29 2.14 -3.20 -3.35
CA ARG A 29 2.84 -2.79 -4.58
C ARG A 29 4.33 -2.98 -4.40
N ILE A 30 4.95 -3.74 -5.28
CA ILE A 30 6.35 -4.15 -5.17
C ILE A 30 7.13 -3.54 -6.34
N SER A 31 8.30 -3.00 -6.05
CA SER A 31 9.30 -2.65 -7.06
C SER A 31 9.84 -3.91 -7.75
N LEU A 32 10.18 -3.80 -9.04
CA LEU A 32 10.74 -4.92 -9.81
C LEU A 32 12.23 -5.17 -9.54
N GLN A 33 12.94 -4.15 -9.07
CA GLN A 33 14.38 -4.15 -8.85
C GLN A 33 14.73 -4.34 -7.37
N ASP A 34 15.80 -5.08 -7.12
CA ASP A 34 16.31 -5.29 -5.77
C ASP A 34 16.81 -3.98 -5.16
N TYR A 35 16.47 -3.79 -3.88
CA TYR A 35 16.81 -2.57 -3.17
C TYR A 35 18.32 -2.47 -2.98
N ASN A 36 18.89 -1.34 -3.37
CA ASN A 36 20.29 -1.00 -3.18
C ASN A 36 20.41 0.48 -2.80
N LEU A 37 21.53 0.89 -2.20
CA LEU A 37 21.79 2.30 -1.87
C LEU A 37 22.73 2.99 -2.86
N GLU A 38 23.30 2.24 -3.80
CA GLU A 38 24.33 2.73 -4.73
C GLU A 38 23.76 3.73 -5.73
N ASP A 39 22.53 3.50 -6.19
CA ASP A 39 21.80 4.35 -7.13
C ASP A 39 20.90 5.39 -6.46
N PHE A 40 20.98 5.51 -5.12
CA PHE A 40 20.13 6.41 -4.35
C PHE A 40 20.36 7.88 -4.77
N ASN A 41 19.29 8.59 -5.12
CA ASN A 41 19.27 9.95 -5.71
C ASN A 41 19.64 10.08 -7.19
N THR A 42 19.83 8.99 -7.92
CA THR A 42 19.98 9.04 -9.39
C THR A 42 18.61 9.03 -10.09
N LYS A 43 18.56 9.43 -11.36
CA LYS A 43 17.30 9.37 -12.13
C LYS A 43 16.94 7.93 -12.48
N GLU A 44 17.96 7.12 -12.69
CA GLU A 44 17.93 5.71 -13.08
C GLU A 44 17.46 4.85 -11.90
N GLY A 45 17.95 5.12 -10.69
CA GLY A 45 17.57 4.44 -9.45
C GLY A 45 16.11 4.67 -9.00
N LYS A 46 15.34 5.53 -9.68
CA LYS A 46 13.92 5.72 -9.38
C LYS A 46 13.12 4.42 -9.46
N ILE A 47 13.49 3.50 -10.35
CA ILE A 47 12.79 2.21 -10.51
C ILE A 47 13.05 1.28 -9.32
N THR A 48 14.24 1.34 -8.71
CA THR A 48 14.57 0.69 -7.45
C THR A 48 13.77 1.26 -6.28
N HIS A 49 13.69 2.59 -6.21
CA HIS A 49 13.25 3.29 -4.99
C HIS A 49 11.77 3.68 -4.95
N MET A 50 11.06 3.59 -6.07
CA MET A 50 9.64 3.96 -6.15
C MET A 50 8.77 2.80 -6.58
N THR A 51 7.73 2.51 -5.83
CA THR A 51 6.77 1.42 -6.07
C THR A 51 5.58 1.84 -6.94
N ASN A 52 5.55 3.10 -7.40
CA ASN A 52 4.47 3.63 -8.23
C ASN A 52 4.40 2.91 -9.59
N ASN A 53 3.22 2.43 -9.98
CA ASN A 53 3.02 1.74 -11.27
C ASN A 53 3.49 2.59 -12.47
N SER A 54 3.34 3.91 -12.44
CA SER A 54 3.82 4.79 -13.51
C SER A 54 5.34 4.81 -13.66
N VAL A 55 6.07 4.59 -12.56
CA VAL A 55 7.52 4.47 -12.55
C VAL A 55 7.93 3.06 -12.93
N GLN A 56 7.29 2.04 -12.35
CA GLN A 56 7.58 0.62 -12.63
C GLN A 56 7.35 0.24 -14.09
N LYS A 57 6.37 0.87 -14.77
CA LYS A 57 6.13 0.72 -16.23
C LYS A 57 7.34 1.04 -17.12
N LYS A 58 8.34 1.77 -16.60
CA LYS A 58 9.57 2.11 -17.32
C LYS A 58 10.64 1.03 -17.21
N HIS A 59 10.46 0.04 -16.34
CA HIS A 59 11.38 -1.09 -16.24
C HIS A 59 11.36 -1.89 -17.55
N PRO A 60 12.53 -2.27 -18.11
CA PRO A 60 12.59 -3.00 -19.38
C PRO A 60 11.72 -4.27 -19.41
N GLU A 61 11.72 -5.02 -18.31
CA GLU A 61 10.98 -6.29 -18.15
C GLU A 61 9.54 -6.11 -17.61
N TYR A 62 9.02 -4.88 -17.55
CA TYR A 62 7.71 -4.65 -16.92
C TYR A 62 6.59 -5.46 -17.55
N LYS A 63 6.60 -5.64 -18.88
CA LYS A 63 5.54 -6.37 -19.59
C LYS A 63 5.44 -7.83 -19.12
N ASP A 64 6.59 -8.47 -18.93
CA ASP A 64 6.67 -9.89 -18.58
C ASP A 64 6.50 -10.11 -17.08
N ARG A 65 6.92 -9.12 -16.25
CA ARG A 65 6.94 -9.23 -14.78
C ARG A 65 5.87 -8.40 -14.09
N LYS A 66 4.88 -7.89 -14.84
CA LYS A 66 3.82 -7.02 -14.32
C LYS A 66 3.09 -7.62 -13.12
N GLU A 67 2.80 -8.91 -13.17
CA GLU A 67 2.06 -9.62 -12.13
C GLU A 67 2.84 -9.69 -10.81
N GLU A 68 4.17 -9.61 -10.85
CA GLU A 68 4.99 -9.53 -9.63
C GLU A 68 4.88 -8.18 -8.91
N THR A 69 4.41 -7.14 -9.59
CA THR A 69 4.38 -5.77 -9.04
C THR A 69 3.20 -5.51 -8.12
N ILE A 70 2.18 -6.38 -8.15
CA ILE A 70 0.98 -6.25 -7.33
C ILE A 70 0.60 -7.63 -6.80
N ILE A 71 0.54 -7.76 -5.47
CA ILE A 71 0.03 -8.96 -4.81
C ILE A 71 -1.04 -8.55 -3.80
N ASP A 72 -2.01 -9.42 -3.55
CA ASP A 72 -2.94 -9.21 -2.43
C ASP A 72 -2.24 -9.36 -1.08
N LEU A 73 -2.92 -8.91 -0.02
CA LEU A 73 -2.36 -8.96 1.33
C LEU A 73 -2.30 -10.37 1.91
N GLU A 74 -3.07 -11.31 1.36
CA GLU A 74 -3.06 -12.69 1.83
C GLU A 74 -1.79 -13.40 1.37
N THR A 75 -1.45 -13.25 0.09
CA THR A 75 -0.18 -13.66 -0.50
C THR A 75 1.00 -13.04 0.24
N LEU A 76 0.92 -11.76 0.61
CA LEU A 76 1.95 -11.11 1.41
C LEU A 76 2.06 -11.75 2.81
N ARG A 77 0.94 -12.03 3.47
CA ARG A 77 0.91 -12.66 4.80
C ARG A 77 1.57 -14.03 4.77
N GLU A 78 1.20 -14.87 3.79
CA GLU A 78 1.80 -16.18 3.58
C GLU A 78 3.29 -16.10 3.31
N TYR A 79 3.71 -15.15 2.46
CA TYR A 79 5.13 -14.89 2.18
C TYR A 79 5.91 -14.53 3.44
N LEU A 80 5.39 -13.62 4.28
CA LEU A 80 6.05 -13.19 5.51
C LEU A 80 6.17 -14.31 6.55
N LEU A 81 5.18 -15.21 6.62
CA LEU A 81 5.24 -16.41 7.46
C LEU A 81 6.29 -17.40 6.96
N ALA A 82 6.30 -17.69 5.66
CA ALA A 82 7.26 -18.61 5.06
C ALA A 82 8.71 -18.15 5.23
N GLU A 83 8.94 -16.83 5.19
CA GLU A 83 10.25 -16.21 5.38
C GLU A 83 10.59 -15.96 6.87
N ASN A 84 9.74 -16.40 7.81
CA ASN A 84 9.89 -16.19 9.25
C ASN A 84 10.05 -14.72 9.67
N VAL A 85 9.52 -13.78 8.88
CA VAL A 85 9.50 -12.34 9.22
C VAL A 85 8.44 -12.06 10.29
N ILE A 86 7.35 -12.81 10.25
CA ILE A 86 6.33 -12.84 11.30
C ILE A 86 6.20 -14.26 11.83
N ALA A 87 5.95 -14.40 13.12
CA ALA A 87 5.82 -15.70 13.77
C ALA A 87 4.40 -16.26 13.62
N THR A 88 3.38 -15.39 13.59
CA THR A 88 1.98 -15.81 13.53
C THR A 88 1.12 -14.91 12.63
N PRO A 89 0.00 -15.43 12.09
CA PRO A 89 -0.98 -14.63 11.34
C PRO A 89 -1.52 -13.41 12.10
N GLU A 90 -1.59 -13.51 13.43
CA GLU A 90 -2.07 -12.43 14.30
C GLU A 90 -1.14 -11.22 14.28
N GLU A 91 0.17 -11.40 14.09
CA GLU A 91 1.11 -10.29 13.97
C GLU A 91 0.84 -9.43 12.74
N PHE A 92 0.54 -10.08 11.61
CA PHE A 92 0.09 -9.38 10.40
C PHE A 92 -1.22 -8.64 10.64
N SER A 93 -2.18 -9.29 11.30
CA SER A 93 -3.46 -8.68 11.65
C SER A 93 -3.30 -7.45 12.56
N LYS A 94 -2.37 -7.49 13.52
CA LYS A 94 -2.00 -6.32 14.35
C LYS A 94 -1.47 -5.17 13.51
N ALA A 95 -0.65 -5.44 12.48
CA ALA A 95 -0.16 -4.40 11.57
C ALA A 95 -1.29 -3.76 10.76
N ILE A 96 -2.22 -4.56 10.22
CA ILE A 96 -3.39 -4.05 9.50
C ILE A 96 -4.30 -3.22 10.42
N ASN A 97 -4.47 -3.63 11.68
CA ASN A 97 -5.26 -2.87 12.66
C ASN A 97 -4.61 -1.52 12.99
N LYS A 98 -3.29 -1.44 13.11
CA LYS A 98 -2.58 -0.16 13.27
C LYS A 98 -2.81 0.77 12.08
N ILE A 99 -2.82 0.25 10.86
CA ILE A 99 -3.14 1.04 9.66
C ILE A 99 -4.58 1.57 9.74
N LYS A 100 -5.55 0.71 10.10
CA LYS A 100 -6.96 1.13 10.32
C LYS A 100 -7.07 2.24 11.36
N GLU A 101 -6.33 2.16 12.45
CA GLU A 101 -6.31 3.18 13.51
C GLU A 101 -5.79 4.52 12.99
N VAL A 102 -4.66 4.52 12.27
CA VAL A 102 -4.11 5.73 11.64
C VAL A 102 -5.11 6.35 10.68
N MET A 103 -5.72 5.53 9.81
CA MET A 103 -6.75 6.02 8.89
C MET A 103 -7.98 6.58 9.62
N ARG A 104 -8.42 5.92 10.70
CA ARG A 104 -9.52 6.41 11.55
C ARG A 104 -9.18 7.77 12.15
N VAL A 105 -7.97 7.96 12.66
CA VAL A 105 -7.52 9.25 13.21
C VAL A 105 -7.60 10.32 12.12
N ILE A 106 -7.03 10.07 10.94
CA ILE A 106 -7.07 11.02 9.81
C ILE A 106 -8.51 11.36 9.44
N PHE A 107 -9.39 10.35 9.34
CA PHE A 107 -10.81 10.56 9.05
C PHE A 107 -11.48 11.43 10.12
N LEU A 108 -11.32 11.11 11.42
CA LEU A 108 -11.94 11.87 12.50
C LEU A 108 -11.49 13.34 12.53
N GLN A 109 -10.24 13.62 12.16
CA GLN A 109 -9.70 14.99 12.09
C GLN A 109 -10.18 15.77 10.86
N THR A 110 -10.70 15.10 9.84
CA THR A 110 -11.06 15.72 8.56
C THR A 110 -12.54 15.60 8.23
N LYS A 111 -13.31 14.77 8.94
CA LYS A 111 -14.71 14.46 8.64
C LYS A 111 -15.56 15.71 8.49
N ASP A 112 -15.38 16.71 9.34
CA ASP A 112 -16.21 17.93 9.33
C ASP A 112 -15.94 18.82 8.10
N LYS A 113 -14.83 18.59 7.37
CA LYS A 113 -14.53 19.21 6.07
C LYS A 113 -15.12 18.43 4.88
N LEU A 114 -15.59 17.21 5.10
CA LEU A 114 -16.22 16.39 4.07
C LEU A 114 -17.71 16.69 3.92
N ASP A 115 -18.27 17.42 4.88
CA ASP A 115 -19.62 17.93 4.76
C ASP A 115 -19.70 18.91 3.60
N ARG A 116 -20.57 18.60 2.65
CA ARG A 116 -20.85 19.46 1.50
C ARG A 116 -21.29 20.84 2.00
N THR A 117 -20.58 21.89 1.59
CA THR A 117 -21.27 23.11 1.20
C THR A 117 -22.27 22.71 0.11
N TYR A 118 -23.54 23.08 0.26
CA TYR A 118 -24.50 22.94 -0.84
C TYR A 118 -23.85 23.55 -2.08
N GLY A 119 -23.67 22.75 -3.13
CA GLY A 119 -23.21 23.27 -4.42
C GLY A 119 -24.22 24.33 -4.85
N CYS A 120 -23.73 25.51 -5.22
CA CYS A 120 -24.54 26.59 -5.77
C CYS A 120 -25.31 26.11 -7.00
#